data_AF-U5W7S2-F1
#
_entry.id   AF-U5W7S2-F1
#
_cell.length_a   1.000
_cell.length_b   1.000
_cell.length_c   1.000
_cell.angle_alpha   90.00
_cell.angle_beta   90.00
_cell.angle_gamma   90.00
#
_symmetry.space_group_name_H-M   'P 1'
#
loop_
_entity.id
_entity.type
_entity.pdbx_description
1 polymer ?
#
loop_
_entity_poly.entity_id
_entity_poly.type
_entity_poly.pdbx_seq_one_letter_code
_entity_poly.pdbx_strand_id
1 'polypeptide(L)'
;MMSQRVRHHRRRNGLVDGVFVVVLMVGGLCGLIGLRVALLAFSDVAGGWADLLLFGVIGLAATAVWWWRQRIRRRAAQAIEQWERTAGWEPVLLGQRWPWVDMVRWAETVTVLRAYRKPGLIVGLVEFAENGLGAAVDRHAGRAAFAIVTLARPAPTGAVRVYREVAARRRGEDEFRRRFRVIGGELSPALQRAHVDGEVPAWTCTGDQMFVFVPLDGPLWPWHLERAAAKARRVVELSAVEVGEDG
;
A
#
# COMPACT_ATOMS: atom_id res chain seq x y z
N MET A 1 -14.55 19.79 -11.22
CA MET A 1 -15.60 18.77 -11.03
C MET A 1 -15.21 17.37 -11.57
N MET A 2 -13.94 16.95 -11.43
CA MET A 2 -13.40 15.72 -12.07
C MET A 2 -12.98 14.63 -11.06
N SER A 3 -13.35 14.77 -9.78
CA SER A 3 -12.82 13.97 -8.66
C SER A 3 -13.67 12.76 -8.25
N GLN A 4 -15.00 12.77 -8.47
CA GLN A 4 -15.88 11.66 -8.06
C GLN A 4 -15.83 10.43 -9.00
N ARG A 5 -15.59 10.60 -10.31
CA ARG A 5 -15.53 9.46 -11.25
C ARG A 5 -14.30 8.57 -11.05
N VAL A 6 -13.19 9.12 -10.58
CA VAL A 6 -11.93 8.36 -10.40
C VAL A 6 -11.97 7.46 -9.15
N ARG A 7 -12.73 7.84 -8.10
CA ARG A 7 -12.84 7.02 -6.87
C ARG A 7 -13.69 5.76 -7.04
N HIS A 8 -14.80 5.84 -7.78
CA HIS A 8 -15.62 4.66 -8.03
C HIS A 8 -14.90 3.61 -8.89
N HIS A 9 -14.03 4.04 -9.81
CA HIS A 9 -13.30 3.10 -10.66
C HIS A 9 -12.23 2.32 -9.87
N ARG A 10 -11.57 2.96 -8.89
CA ARG A 10 -10.47 2.35 -8.13
C ARG A 10 -10.92 1.38 -7.04
N ARG A 11 -12.07 1.61 -6.38
CA ARG A 11 -12.69 0.62 -5.47
C ARG A 11 -13.26 -0.58 -6.22
N ARG A 12 -13.78 -0.38 -7.43
CA ARG A 12 -14.23 -1.50 -8.29
C ARG A 12 -13.06 -2.39 -8.69
N ASN A 13 -11.93 -1.83 -9.12
CA ASN A 13 -10.85 -2.66 -9.67
C ASN A 13 -10.16 -3.53 -8.59
N GLY A 14 -9.91 -3.01 -7.39
CA GLY A 14 -9.33 -3.82 -6.30
C GLY A 14 -10.27 -4.92 -5.80
N LEU A 15 -11.58 -4.66 -5.77
CA LEU A 15 -12.58 -5.66 -5.40
C LEU A 15 -12.79 -6.68 -6.52
N VAL A 16 -12.74 -6.26 -7.78
CA VAL A 16 -12.84 -7.15 -8.95
C VAL A 16 -11.60 -8.05 -9.04
N ASP A 17 -10.40 -7.54 -8.81
CA ASP A 17 -9.18 -8.38 -8.82
C ASP A 17 -9.17 -9.38 -7.66
N GLY A 18 -9.58 -8.95 -6.46
CA GLY A 18 -9.72 -9.83 -5.30
C GLY A 18 -10.82 -10.88 -5.47
N VAL A 19 -12.00 -10.48 -5.93
CA VAL A 19 -13.13 -11.39 -6.21
C VAL A 19 -12.79 -12.32 -7.35
N PHE A 20 -12.09 -11.87 -8.39
CA PHE A 20 -11.69 -12.74 -9.50
C PHE A 20 -10.68 -13.79 -9.05
N VAL A 21 -9.72 -13.43 -8.19
CA VAL A 21 -8.78 -14.40 -7.60
C VAL A 21 -9.50 -15.37 -6.66
N VAL A 22 -10.43 -14.90 -5.83
CA VAL A 22 -11.22 -15.77 -4.94
C VAL A 22 -12.15 -16.68 -5.74
N VAL A 23 -12.81 -16.18 -6.79
CA VAL A 23 -13.66 -16.97 -7.69
C VAL A 23 -12.82 -17.96 -8.49
N LEU A 24 -11.61 -17.61 -8.92
CA LEU A 24 -10.68 -18.56 -9.54
C LEU A 24 -10.18 -19.60 -8.55
N MET A 25 -9.91 -19.24 -7.29
CA MET A 25 -9.51 -20.20 -6.27
C MET A 25 -10.65 -21.11 -5.86
N VAL A 26 -11.84 -20.58 -5.58
CA VAL A 26 -13.03 -21.35 -5.21
C VAL A 26 -13.53 -22.17 -6.39
N GLY A 27 -13.61 -21.58 -7.57
CA GLY A 27 -13.94 -22.29 -8.81
C GLY A 27 -12.90 -23.34 -9.16
N GLY A 28 -11.61 -23.06 -8.92
CA GLY A 28 -10.52 -24.02 -9.06
C GLY A 28 -10.62 -25.14 -8.02
N LEU A 29 -10.94 -24.84 -6.76
CA LEU A 29 -11.08 -25.83 -5.69
C LEU A 29 -12.33 -26.70 -5.91
N CYS A 30 -13.47 -26.10 -6.22
CA CYS A 30 -14.70 -26.79 -6.62
C CYS A 30 -14.49 -27.62 -7.87
N GLY A 31 -13.73 -27.08 -8.84
CA GLY A 31 -13.32 -27.80 -10.05
C GLY A 31 -12.42 -28.99 -9.74
N LEU A 32 -11.44 -28.85 -8.84
CA LEU A 32 -10.56 -29.93 -8.39
C LEU A 32 -11.31 -30.97 -7.55
N ILE A 33 -12.26 -30.56 -6.71
CA ILE A 33 -13.13 -31.45 -5.93
C ILE A 33 -14.07 -32.20 -6.87
N GLY A 34 -14.74 -31.51 -7.80
CA GLY A 34 -15.60 -32.12 -8.80
C GLY A 34 -14.84 -33.08 -9.72
N LEU A 35 -13.65 -32.68 -10.14
CA LEU A 35 -12.72 -33.53 -10.92
C LEU A 35 -12.28 -34.74 -10.10
N ARG A 36 -11.96 -34.57 -8.81
CA ARG A 36 -11.60 -35.69 -7.93
C ARG A 36 -12.77 -36.64 -7.71
N VAL A 37 -13.98 -36.14 -7.50
CA VAL A 37 -15.20 -36.96 -7.37
C VAL A 37 -15.48 -37.72 -8.67
N ALA A 38 -15.34 -37.05 -9.83
CA ALA A 38 -15.46 -37.70 -11.13
C ALA A 38 -14.36 -38.74 -11.36
N LEU A 39 -13.12 -38.46 -10.96
CA LEU A 39 -11.99 -39.39 -11.06
C LEU A 39 -12.14 -40.58 -10.10
N LEU A 40 -12.70 -40.41 -8.91
CA LEU A 40 -13.02 -41.50 -7.98
C LEU A 40 -14.18 -42.36 -8.50
N ALA A 41 -15.15 -41.77 -9.19
CA ALA A 41 -16.19 -42.53 -9.88
C ALA A 41 -15.64 -43.31 -11.09
N PHE A 42 -14.49 -42.90 -11.63
CA PHE A 42 -13.78 -43.56 -12.75
C PHE A 42 -12.56 -44.40 -12.31
N SER A 43 -12.15 -44.36 -11.05
CA SER A 43 -10.89 -44.96 -10.59
C SER A 43 -10.93 -46.48 -10.59
N ASP A 44 -12.13 -47.06 -10.53
CA ASP A 44 -12.34 -48.51 -10.69
C ASP A 44 -11.99 -49.00 -12.11
N VAL A 45 -11.90 -48.08 -13.10
CA VAL A 45 -11.58 -48.39 -14.51
C VAL A 45 -10.21 -47.85 -14.93
N ALA A 46 -9.74 -46.75 -14.35
CA ALA A 46 -8.56 -46.01 -14.83
C ALA A 46 -7.24 -46.32 -14.10
N GLY A 47 -7.27 -47.02 -12.96
CA GLY A 47 -6.08 -47.28 -12.14
C GLY A 47 -5.40 -45.99 -11.62
N GLY A 48 -4.17 -46.12 -11.12
CA GLY A 48 -3.40 -45.01 -10.49
C GLY A 48 -3.03 -43.81 -11.39
N TRP A 49 -3.44 -43.80 -12.66
CA TRP A 49 -3.15 -42.72 -13.61
C TRP A 49 -3.98 -41.46 -13.39
N ALA A 50 -5.16 -41.60 -12.78
CA ALA A 50 -6.04 -40.48 -12.44
C ALA A 50 -5.36 -39.44 -11.52
N ASP A 51 -4.66 -39.93 -10.49
CA ASP A 51 -3.93 -39.07 -9.56
C ASP A 51 -2.76 -38.36 -10.26
N LEU A 52 -2.04 -39.05 -11.14
CA LEU A 52 -0.95 -38.46 -11.93
C LEU A 52 -1.45 -37.30 -12.82
N LEU A 53 -2.62 -37.45 -13.44
CA LEU A 53 -3.23 -36.38 -14.24
C LEU A 53 -3.63 -35.19 -13.38
N LEU A 54 -4.24 -35.44 -12.22
CA LEU A 54 -4.62 -34.38 -11.27
C LEU A 54 -3.40 -33.59 -10.78
N PHE A 55 -2.35 -34.28 -10.36
CA PHE A 55 -1.09 -33.64 -9.97
C PHE A 55 -0.44 -32.89 -11.13
N GLY A 56 -0.50 -33.42 -12.35
CA GLY A 56 -0.05 -32.75 -13.56
C GLY A 56 -0.77 -31.42 -13.81
N VAL A 57 -2.10 -31.39 -13.70
CA VAL A 57 -2.90 -30.16 -13.86
C VAL A 57 -2.58 -29.14 -12.77
N ILE A 58 -2.48 -29.56 -11.51
CA ILE A 58 -2.12 -28.66 -10.39
C ILE A 58 -0.73 -28.09 -10.60
N GLY A 59 0.25 -28.91 -11.00
CA GLY A 59 1.61 -28.49 -11.30
C GLY A 59 1.67 -27.46 -12.45
N LEU A 60 0.93 -27.70 -13.52
CA LEU A 60 0.80 -26.77 -14.65
C LEU A 60 0.14 -25.44 -14.23
N ALA A 61 -0.91 -25.48 -13.42
CA ALA A 61 -1.55 -24.27 -12.91
C ALA A 61 -0.63 -23.46 -12.00
N ALA A 62 0.08 -24.12 -11.08
CA ALA A 62 1.03 -23.47 -10.19
C ALA A 62 2.20 -22.82 -10.94
N THR A 63 2.76 -23.52 -11.94
CA THR A 63 3.83 -22.98 -12.80
C THR A 63 3.35 -21.81 -13.65
N ALA A 64 2.13 -21.87 -14.20
CA ALA A 64 1.53 -20.76 -14.94
C ALA A 64 1.32 -19.51 -14.05
N VAL A 65 0.79 -19.67 -12.83
CA VAL A 65 0.62 -18.58 -11.87
C VAL A 65 1.97 -17.99 -11.45
N TRP A 66 2.96 -18.84 -11.18
CA TRP A 66 4.31 -18.41 -10.84
C TRP A 66 4.95 -17.61 -11.98
N TRP A 67 4.88 -18.11 -13.22
CA TRP A 67 5.40 -17.44 -14.41
C TRP A 67 4.71 -16.09 -14.64
N TRP A 68 3.38 -16.03 -14.51
CA TRP A 68 2.63 -14.79 -14.62
C TRP A 68 3.05 -13.75 -13.57
N ARG A 69 3.19 -14.17 -12.31
CA ARG A 69 3.67 -13.29 -11.21
C ARG A 69 5.08 -12.77 -11.50
N GLN A 70 5.97 -13.62 -11.99
CA GLN A 70 7.34 -13.21 -12.37
C GLN A 70 7.31 -12.21 -13.53
N ARG A 71 6.48 -12.44 -14.54
CA ARG A 71 6.32 -11.52 -15.68
C ARG A 71 5.82 -10.15 -15.22
N ILE A 72 4.83 -10.10 -14.33
CA ILE A 72 4.35 -8.83 -13.76
C ILE A 72 5.47 -8.13 -12.99
N ARG A 73 6.23 -8.86 -12.15
CA ARG A 73 7.36 -8.28 -11.40
C ARG A 73 8.43 -7.68 -12.33
N ARG A 74 8.78 -8.37 -13.42
CA ARG A 74 9.72 -7.87 -14.42
C ARG A 74 9.21 -6.60 -15.11
N ARG A 75 7.95 -6.58 -15.54
CA ARG A 75 7.31 -5.38 -16.12
C ARG A 75 7.29 -4.20 -15.15
N ALA A 76 6.97 -4.47 -13.89
CA ALA A 76 6.94 -3.46 -12.85
C ALA A 76 8.34 -2.87 -12.59
N ALA A 77 9.38 -3.71 -12.55
CA ALA A 77 10.77 -3.28 -12.43
C ALA A 77 11.21 -2.41 -13.63
N GLN A 78 10.95 -2.87 -14.86
CA GLN A 78 11.24 -2.10 -16.08
C GLN A 78 10.51 -0.75 -16.10
N ALA A 79 9.25 -0.71 -15.65
CA ALA A 79 8.47 0.53 -15.57
C ALA A 79 9.08 1.52 -14.57
N ILE A 80 9.62 1.04 -13.45
CA ILE A 80 10.33 1.87 -12.47
C ILE A 80 11.64 2.42 -13.05
N GLU A 81 12.45 1.58 -13.70
CA GLU A 81 13.70 2.01 -14.36
C GLU A 81 13.46 3.03 -15.49
N GLN A 82 12.36 2.87 -16.23
CA GLN A 82 11.98 3.84 -17.25
C GLN A 82 11.51 5.15 -16.62
N TRP A 83 10.67 5.08 -15.59
CA TRP A 83 10.18 6.24 -14.87
C TRP A 83 11.29 7.04 -14.19
N GLU A 84 12.27 6.36 -13.58
CA GLU A 84 13.46 6.99 -13.00
C GLU A 84 14.19 7.85 -14.04
N ARG A 85 14.42 7.30 -15.24
CA ARG A 85 15.10 7.99 -16.34
C ARG A 85 14.31 9.15 -16.93
N THR A 86 12.98 9.06 -17.00
CA THR A 86 12.17 10.05 -17.72
C THR A 86 11.59 11.13 -16.82
N ALA A 87 11.36 10.85 -15.54
CA ALA A 87 10.65 11.76 -14.65
C ALA A 87 11.59 12.65 -13.82
N GLY A 88 12.92 12.61 -14.04
CA GLY A 88 13.88 13.50 -13.36
C GLY A 88 13.97 13.24 -11.86
N TRP A 89 13.95 11.97 -11.47
CA TRP A 89 14.10 11.54 -10.08
C TRP A 89 15.53 11.08 -9.83
N GLU A 90 16.10 11.49 -8.71
CA GLU A 90 17.45 11.08 -8.33
C GLU A 90 17.42 9.96 -7.29
N PRO A 91 18.15 8.85 -7.48
CA PRO A 91 18.19 7.79 -6.49
C PRO A 91 18.85 8.27 -5.18
N VAL A 92 18.26 7.90 -4.05
CA VAL A 92 18.77 8.22 -2.72
C VAL A 92 19.53 7.04 -2.13
N LEU A 93 20.69 7.31 -1.51
CA LEU A 93 21.49 6.28 -0.84
C LEU A 93 20.72 5.67 0.35
N LEU A 94 20.62 4.34 0.38
CA LEU A 94 19.81 3.63 1.38
C LEU A 94 20.41 3.61 2.79
N GLY A 95 21.71 3.87 2.93
CA GLY A 95 22.44 3.86 4.21
C GLY A 95 22.30 5.13 5.06
N GLN A 96 21.54 6.12 4.60
CA GLN A 96 21.30 7.33 5.40
C GLN A 96 20.30 7.06 6.54
N ARG A 97 20.42 7.83 7.62
CA ARG A 97 19.40 7.84 8.68
C ARG A 97 18.13 8.49 8.15
N TRP A 98 17.00 7.79 8.26
CA TRP A 98 15.71 8.33 7.84
C TRP A 98 15.09 9.20 8.93
N PRO A 99 14.41 10.30 8.57
CA PRO A 99 13.86 11.23 9.56
C PRO A 99 12.85 10.61 10.52
N TRP A 100 12.15 9.55 10.09
CA TRP A 100 11.16 8.87 10.91
C TRP A 100 11.70 7.85 11.89
N VAL A 101 13.01 7.56 11.86
CA VAL A 101 13.62 6.53 12.72
C VAL A 101 13.37 6.83 14.19
N ASP A 102 13.41 8.10 14.59
CA ASP A 102 13.23 8.51 15.99
C ASP A 102 11.77 8.57 16.44
N MET A 103 10.82 8.53 15.50
CA MET A 103 9.38 8.64 15.79
C MET A 103 8.64 7.30 15.71
N VAL A 104 9.25 6.32 15.06
CA VAL A 104 8.69 4.99 14.87
C VAL A 104 9.27 4.09 15.96
N ARG A 105 8.40 3.59 16.86
CA ARG A 105 8.81 2.78 18.03
C ARG A 105 9.66 1.56 17.67
N TRP A 106 9.43 0.98 16.49
CA TRP A 106 10.13 -0.21 15.99
C TRP A 106 10.76 0.12 14.62
N ALA A 107 11.51 1.22 14.54
CA ALA A 107 12.10 1.68 13.29
C ALA A 107 13.08 0.66 12.69
N GLU A 108 13.73 -0.14 13.54
CA GLU A 108 14.62 -1.24 13.18
C GLU A 108 13.94 -2.33 12.35
N THR A 109 12.61 -2.45 12.43
CA THR A 109 11.84 -3.42 11.63
C THR A 109 11.37 -2.83 10.30
N VAL A 110 11.76 -1.59 9.98
CA VAL A 110 11.42 -0.88 8.73
C VAL A 110 12.66 -0.74 7.86
N THR A 111 12.65 -1.41 6.70
CA THR A 111 13.73 -1.36 5.71
C THR A 111 13.31 -0.54 4.50
N VAL A 112 14.09 0.49 4.16
CA VAL A 112 13.90 1.21 2.89
C VAL A 112 14.54 0.43 1.76
N LEU A 113 13.73 -0.04 0.82
CA LEU A 113 14.19 -0.84 -0.30
C LEU A 113 14.68 0.01 -1.47
N ARG A 114 14.00 1.15 -1.71
CA ARG A 114 14.32 2.11 -2.78
C ARG A 114 13.81 3.48 -2.37
N ALA A 115 14.53 4.53 -2.77
CA ALA A 115 14.10 5.90 -2.56
C ALA A 115 14.60 6.80 -3.68
N TYR A 116 13.82 7.83 -3.98
CA TYR A 116 14.05 8.78 -5.05
C TYR A 116 13.73 10.19 -4.57
N ARG A 117 14.51 11.17 -5.00
CA ARG A 117 14.40 12.56 -4.60
C ARG A 117 14.09 13.47 -5.78
N LYS A 118 13.34 14.51 -5.47
CA LYS A 118 13.21 15.78 -6.18
C LYS A 118 13.32 16.93 -5.17
N PRO A 119 13.49 18.18 -5.62
CA PRO A 119 13.35 19.34 -4.75
C PRO A 119 12.11 19.25 -3.85
N GLY A 120 12.33 19.38 -2.54
CA GLY A 120 11.29 19.33 -1.51
C GLY A 120 10.52 18.00 -1.37
N LEU A 121 10.92 16.92 -2.05
CA LEU A 121 10.16 15.66 -2.06
C LEU A 121 11.04 14.42 -2.18
N ILE A 122 10.88 13.47 -1.26
CA ILE A 122 11.44 12.12 -1.35
C ILE A 122 10.29 11.13 -1.44
N VAL A 123 10.34 10.17 -2.36
CA VAL A 123 9.40 9.05 -2.43
C VAL A 123 10.17 7.74 -2.42
N GLY A 124 9.51 6.67 -2.02
CA GLY A 124 10.17 5.38 -2.13
C GLY A 124 9.29 4.22 -1.69
N LEU A 125 9.97 3.11 -1.46
CA LEU A 125 9.40 1.86 -1.04
C LEU A 125 10.06 1.42 0.25
N VAL A 126 9.22 1.08 1.23
CA VAL A 126 9.63 0.43 2.46
C VAL A 126 9.00 -0.96 2.56
N GLU A 127 9.71 -1.83 3.25
CA GLU A 127 9.22 -3.09 3.80
C GLU A 127 9.27 -2.99 5.32
N PHE A 128 8.27 -3.55 6.00
CA PHE A 128 8.19 -3.49 7.46
C PHE A 128 7.65 -4.80 8.03
N ALA A 129 8.08 -5.12 9.24
CA ALA A 129 7.62 -6.26 10.03
C ALA A 129 7.20 -5.83 11.43
N GLU A 130 6.59 -6.74 12.21
CA GLU A 130 6.39 -6.60 13.66
C GLU A 130 5.79 -5.27 14.13
N ASN A 131 4.85 -4.72 13.35
CA ASN A 131 4.18 -3.42 13.59
C ASN A 131 5.06 -2.18 13.42
N GLY A 132 6.23 -2.26 12.78
CA GLY A 132 7.09 -1.12 12.46
C GLY A 132 6.31 0.08 11.93
N LEU A 133 5.35 -0.13 11.04
CA LEU A 133 4.47 0.93 10.53
C LEU A 133 3.00 0.73 10.90
N GLY A 134 2.67 -0.12 11.88
CA GLY A 134 1.30 -0.58 12.11
C GLY A 134 0.28 0.55 12.31
N ALA A 135 0.65 1.57 13.08
CA ALA A 135 -0.20 2.74 13.32
C ALA A 135 -0.28 3.72 12.13
N ALA A 136 0.59 3.57 11.12
CA ALA A 136 0.63 4.40 9.91
C ALA A 136 -0.07 3.75 8.70
N VAL A 137 -0.06 2.41 8.60
CA VAL A 137 -0.58 1.70 7.42
C VAL A 137 -1.64 0.63 7.72
N ASP A 138 -2.02 0.46 8.99
CA ASP A 138 -3.02 -0.50 9.44
C ASP A 138 -2.67 -1.97 9.10
N ARG A 139 -1.40 -2.35 9.26
CA ARG A 139 -0.89 -3.72 9.00
C ARG A 139 0.21 -4.13 9.98
N HIS A 140 0.31 -5.44 10.27
CA HIS A 140 1.41 -5.98 11.10
C HIS A 140 2.75 -5.95 10.34
N ALA A 141 2.71 -6.34 9.06
CA ALA A 141 3.87 -6.46 8.20
C ALA A 141 3.47 -6.21 6.75
N GLY A 142 4.44 -5.97 5.89
CA GLY A 142 4.24 -5.87 4.45
C GLY A 142 5.07 -4.75 3.84
N ARG A 143 4.53 -4.15 2.77
CA ARG A 143 5.21 -3.11 2.01
C ARG A 143 4.34 -1.86 1.91
N ALA A 144 5.00 -0.71 1.84
CA ALA A 144 4.34 0.56 1.64
C ALA A 144 5.16 1.46 0.70
N ALA A 145 4.48 2.22 -0.14
CA ALA A 145 5.09 3.39 -0.75
C ALA A 145 5.11 4.51 0.29
N PHE A 146 6.22 5.22 0.42
CA PHE A 146 6.31 6.38 1.30
C PHE A 146 6.56 7.66 0.51
N ALA A 147 6.23 8.78 1.11
CA ALA A 147 6.64 10.09 0.64
C ALA A 147 7.00 10.99 1.83
N ILE A 148 8.05 11.80 1.68
CA ILE A 148 8.50 12.85 2.60
C ILE A 148 8.45 14.16 1.83
N VAL A 149 7.77 15.16 2.36
CA VAL A 149 7.73 16.52 1.84
C VAL A 149 8.50 17.43 2.79
N THR A 150 9.41 18.22 2.25
CA THR A 150 10.05 19.32 2.97
C THR A 150 9.12 20.54 2.93
N LEU A 151 8.88 21.13 4.09
CA LEU A 151 8.00 22.28 4.30
C LEU A 151 8.82 23.57 4.20
N ALA A 152 8.19 24.68 3.80
CA ALA A 152 8.87 25.98 3.72
C ALA A 152 9.32 26.48 5.09
N ARG A 153 8.55 26.11 6.12
CA ARG A 153 8.76 26.51 7.50
C ARG A 153 8.52 25.31 8.41
N PRO A 154 9.25 25.22 9.53
CA PRO A 154 8.98 24.22 10.54
C PRO A 154 7.53 24.29 11.01
N ALA A 155 6.86 23.15 11.05
CA ALA A 155 5.52 23.00 11.61
C ALA A 155 5.59 22.33 12.99
N PRO A 156 4.60 22.58 13.87
CA PRO A 156 4.48 21.87 15.13
C PRO A 156 4.48 20.35 14.91
N THR A 157 5.16 19.62 15.80
CA THR A 157 5.18 18.16 15.72
C THR A 157 3.77 17.61 15.91
N GLY A 158 3.32 16.80 14.95
CA GLY A 158 1.97 16.25 14.95
C GLY A 158 1.89 14.96 14.14
N ALA A 159 0.89 14.14 14.44
CA ALA A 159 0.65 12.90 13.69
C ALA A 159 -0.82 12.53 13.69
N VAL A 160 -1.22 11.84 12.63
CA VAL A 160 -2.49 11.12 12.56
C VAL A 160 -2.18 9.64 12.40
N ARG A 161 -2.68 8.83 13.33
CA ARG A 161 -2.48 7.37 13.37
C ARG A 161 -3.80 6.66 13.15
N VAL A 162 -3.77 5.49 12.53
CA VAL A 162 -4.94 4.63 12.36
C VAL A 162 -5.13 3.77 13.62
N TYR A 163 -6.35 3.67 14.11
CA TYR A 163 -6.71 2.65 15.10
C TYR A 163 -6.86 1.30 14.39
N ARG A 164 -6.06 0.34 14.83
CA ARG A 164 -6.07 -1.02 14.28
C ARG A 164 -7.35 -1.78 14.62
N GLU A 165 -7.79 -1.64 15.85
CA GLU A 165 -9.09 -2.11 16.29
C GLU A 165 -9.99 -0.88 16.34
N VAL A 166 -10.98 -0.83 15.44
CA VAL A 166 -12.06 0.16 15.55
C VAL A 166 -12.68 -0.08 16.91
N ALA A 167 -12.40 0.81 17.88
CA ALA A 167 -12.88 0.66 19.23
C ALA A 167 -14.37 0.35 19.19
N ALA A 168 -14.77 -0.75 19.85
CA ALA A 168 -16.14 -1.18 19.88
C ALA A 168 -17.01 -0.09 20.54
N ARG A 169 -17.62 0.73 19.68
CA ARG A 169 -18.87 1.48 19.84
C ARG A 169 -18.95 2.48 21.01
N ARG A 170 -18.99 3.76 20.63
CA ARG A 170 -20.02 4.67 21.16
C ARG A 170 -20.89 5.17 20.01
N ARG A 171 -22.20 4.95 20.12
CA ARG A 171 -23.20 5.50 19.20
C ARG A 171 -23.07 7.03 19.30
N GLY A 172 -22.77 7.72 18.19
CA GLY A 172 -22.65 9.19 18.15
C GLY A 172 -21.23 9.74 18.02
N GLU A 173 -20.18 8.91 17.97
CA GLU A 173 -18.82 9.39 17.64
C GLU A 173 -18.64 9.64 16.15
N ASP A 174 -17.97 10.74 15.80
CA ASP A 174 -17.57 11.09 14.44
C ASP A 174 -16.69 10.00 13.80
N GLU A 175 -16.94 9.69 12.52
CA GLU A 175 -16.27 8.64 11.75
C GLU A 175 -14.75 8.83 11.73
N PHE A 176 -14.28 10.08 11.74
CA PHE A 176 -12.85 10.37 11.85
C PHE A 176 -12.27 9.85 13.18
N ARG A 177 -12.89 10.23 14.32
CA ARG A 177 -12.43 9.85 15.66
C ARG A 177 -12.49 8.34 15.90
N ARG A 178 -13.40 7.64 15.21
CA ARG A 178 -13.52 6.18 15.27
C ARG A 178 -12.34 5.44 14.63
N ARG A 179 -11.74 6.02 13.59
CA ARG A 179 -10.71 5.37 12.76
C ARG A 179 -9.32 5.92 12.98
N PHE A 180 -9.22 7.15 13.50
CA PHE A 180 -7.96 7.86 13.61
C PHE A 180 -7.75 8.48 14.98
N ARG A 181 -6.49 8.49 15.40
CA ARG A 181 -6.00 9.21 16.57
C ARG A 181 -5.14 10.38 16.13
N VAL A 182 -5.38 11.56 16.69
CA VAL A 182 -4.54 12.74 16.49
C VAL A 182 -3.55 12.86 17.63
N ILE A 183 -2.32 13.24 17.30
CA ILE A 183 -1.23 13.58 18.22
C ILE A 183 -0.77 14.99 17.82
N GLY A 184 -0.68 15.92 18.77
CA GLY A 184 -0.11 17.25 18.52
C GLY A 184 -1.10 18.33 18.03
N GLY A 185 -2.30 18.41 18.61
CA GLY A 185 -3.27 19.49 18.36
C GLY A 185 -4.55 19.04 17.67
N GLU A 186 -5.40 20.00 17.30
CA GLU A 186 -6.65 19.73 16.57
C GLU A 186 -6.44 19.79 15.05
N LEU A 187 -7.19 18.97 14.31
CA LEU A 187 -7.19 19.00 12.84
C LEU A 187 -8.35 19.85 12.32
N SER A 188 -8.13 20.52 11.19
CA SER A 188 -9.20 21.20 10.47
C SER A 188 -10.31 20.20 10.05
N PRO A 189 -11.60 20.61 10.05
CA PRO A 189 -12.70 19.74 9.60
C PRO A 189 -12.55 19.26 8.14
N ALA A 190 -11.82 20.00 7.31
CA ALA A 190 -11.52 19.59 5.94
C ALA A 190 -10.52 18.43 5.90
N LEU A 191 -9.46 18.49 6.71
CA LEU A 191 -8.47 17.42 6.81
C LEU A 191 -9.06 16.15 7.43
N GLN A 192 -9.93 16.29 8.44
CA GLN A 192 -10.66 15.16 9.03
C GLN A 192 -11.53 14.44 7.99
N ARG A 193 -12.31 15.19 7.20
CA ARG A 193 -13.12 14.62 6.09
C ARG A 193 -12.25 13.91 5.05
N ALA A 194 -11.13 14.51 4.67
CA ALA A 194 -10.21 13.93 3.69
C ALA A 194 -9.61 12.58 4.16
N HIS A 195 -9.41 12.39 5.47
CA HIS A 195 -9.00 11.10 6.04
C HIS A 195 -10.11 10.05 5.97
N VAL A 196 -11.34 10.43 6.34
CA VAL A 196 -12.51 9.55 6.29
C VAL A 196 -12.73 9.02 4.87
N ASP A 197 -12.63 9.91 3.89
CA ASP A 197 -12.78 9.63 2.45
C ASP A 197 -11.59 8.87 1.84
N GLY A 198 -10.50 8.71 2.61
CA GLY A 198 -9.27 8.05 2.17
C GLY A 198 -8.46 8.83 1.14
N GLU A 199 -8.71 10.14 1.02
CA GLU A 199 -7.91 11.05 0.18
C GLU A 199 -6.49 11.12 0.73
N VAL A 200 -6.38 11.38 2.03
CA VAL A 200 -5.12 11.43 2.76
C VAL A 200 -4.93 10.17 3.61
N PRO A 201 -3.71 9.65 3.73
CA PRO A 201 -3.37 8.57 4.64
C PRO A 201 -3.03 9.13 6.02
N ALA A 202 -2.84 8.25 7.00
CA ALA A 202 -2.12 8.60 8.22
C ALA A 202 -0.76 9.24 7.88
N TRP A 203 -0.37 10.23 8.69
CA TRP A 203 0.77 11.08 8.42
C TRP A 203 1.47 11.48 9.72
N THR A 204 2.69 11.95 9.59
CA THR A 204 3.46 12.52 10.70
C THR A 204 4.25 13.71 10.20
N CYS A 205 4.31 14.74 11.02
CA CYS A 205 5.03 15.98 10.77
C CYS A 205 5.97 16.23 11.94
N THR A 206 7.22 16.57 11.65
CA THR A 206 8.22 16.99 12.63
C THR A 206 9.17 17.98 11.99
N GLY A 207 9.44 19.09 12.69
CA GLY A 207 10.27 20.16 12.14
C GLY A 207 9.75 20.62 10.78
N ASP A 208 10.62 20.60 9.78
CA ASP A 208 10.36 20.97 8.40
C ASP A 208 9.93 19.78 7.51
N GLN A 209 9.56 18.63 8.09
CA GLN A 209 9.28 17.43 7.31
C GLN A 209 7.93 16.80 7.63
N MET A 210 7.18 16.49 6.58
CA MET A 210 5.95 15.72 6.66
C MET A 210 6.09 14.43 5.86
N PHE A 211 5.73 13.30 6.44
CA PHE A 211 5.80 12.02 5.74
C PHE A 211 4.55 11.18 5.90
N VAL A 212 4.29 10.38 4.87
CA VAL A 212 3.13 9.50 4.73
C VAL A 212 3.55 8.11 4.27
N PHE A 213 2.77 7.11 4.63
CA PHE A 213 2.93 5.74 4.17
C PHE A 213 1.62 5.27 3.54
N VAL A 214 1.71 4.66 2.36
CA VAL A 214 0.57 4.13 1.60
C VAL A 214 0.80 2.62 1.41
N PRO A 215 -0.06 1.75 1.96
CA PRO A 215 0.13 0.32 1.85
C PRO A 215 0.14 -0.14 0.38
N LEU A 216 0.97 -1.13 0.09
CA LEU A 216 1.16 -1.68 -1.25
C LEU A 216 0.70 -3.14 -1.29
N ASP A 217 -0.25 -3.42 -2.19
CA ASP A 217 -0.75 -4.77 -2.47
C ASP A 217 -0.20 -5.23 -3.82
N GLY A 218 1.03 -5.75 -3.80
CA GLY A 218 1.68 -6.32 -4.99
C GLY A 218 2.98 -5.61 -5.41
N PRO A 219 3.39 -5.75 -6.67
CA PRO A 219 4.61 -5.13 -7.19
C PRO A 219 4.53 -3.60 -7.14
N LEU A 220 5.69 -2.95 -6.92
CA LEU A 220 5.79 -1.50 -6.98
C LEU A 220 5.69 -1.04 -8.44
N TRP A 221 4.87 -0.03 -8.69
CA TRP A 221 4.73 0.61 -10.00
C TRP A 221 4.92 2.12 -9.84
N PRO A 222 5.33 2.86 -10.89
CA PRO A 222 5.52 4.31 -10.83
C PRO A 222 4.34 5.08 -10.21
N TRP A 223 3.11 4.73 -10.61
CA TRP A 223 1.90 5.36 -10.13
C TRP A 223 1.68 5.21 -8.61
N HIS A 224 2.31 4.22 -7.95
CA HIS A 224 2.25 4.08 -6.50
C HIS A 224 3.08 5.18 -5.81
N LEU A 225 4.27 5.48 -6.33
CA LEU A 225 5.15 6.54 -5.82
C LEU A 225 4.52 7.91 -6.05
N GLU A 226 3.97 8.15 -7.24
CA GLU A 226 3.24 9.37 -7.57
C GLU A 226 1.99 9.54 -6.71
N ARG A 227 1.26 8.46 -6.44
CA ARG A 227 0.11 8.49 -5.53
C ARG A 227 0.54 8.83 -4.10
N ALA A 228 1.66 8.29 -3.61
CA ALA A 228 2.18 8.63 -2.29
C ALA A 228 2.58 10.12 -2.22
N ALA A 229 3.29 10.63 -3.22
CA ALA A 229 3.61 12.06 -3.33
C ALA A 229 2.38 12.95 -3.36
N ALA A 230 1.40 12.64 -4.22
CA ALA A 230 0.16 13.41 -4.33
C ALA A 230 -0.62 13.41 -3.01
N LYS A 231 -0.64 12.27 -2.30
CA LYS A 231 -1.24 12.15 -0.98
C LYS A 231 -0.51 13.00 0.07
N ALA A 232 0.82 13.01 0.07
CA ALA A 232 1.60 13.83 1.00
C ALA A 232 1.34 15.32 0.77
N ARG A 233 1.42 15.78 -0.49
CA ARG A 233 1.10 17.18 -0.87
C ARG A 233 -0.31 17.58 -0.47
N ARG A 234 -1.29 16.67 -0.63
CA ARG A 234 -2.67 16.91 -0.21
C ARG A 234 -2.80 17.10 1.31
N VAL A 235 -1.99 16.41 2.12
CA VAL A 235 -1.96 16.66 3.57
C VAL A 235 -1.42 18.07 3.83
N VAL A 236 -0.31 18.45 3.19
CA VAL A 236 0.29 19.78 3.37
C VAL A 236 -0.70 20.90 3.01
N GLU A 237 -1.33 20.80 1.84
CA GLU A 237 -2.36 21.74 1.36
C GLU A 237 -3.51 21.90 2.37
N LEU A 238 -4.04 20.78 2.89
CA LEU A 238 -5.16 20.79 3.83
C LEU A 238 -4.77 21.18 5.27
N SER A 239 -3.48 21.14 5.58
CA SER A 239 -2.95 21.56 6.89
C SER A 239 -2.65 23.07 6.95
N ALA A 240 -2.85 23.79 5.84
CA ALA A 240 -2.47 25.20 5.69
C ALA A 240 -0.97 25.45 5.98
N VAL A 241 -0.13 24.45 5.74
CA VAL A 241 1.32 24.55 5.86
C VAL A 241 1.89 24.86 4.48
N GLU A 242 2.75 25.87 4.38
CA GLU A 242 3.38 26.26 3.11
C GLU A 242 4.44 25.22 2.69
N VAL A 243 4.42 24.82 1.41
CA VAL A 243 5.47 23.97 0.81
C VAL A 243 6.64 24.86 0.43
N GLY A 244 7.87 24.48 0.80
CA GLY A 244 9.07 25.23 0.41
C GLY A 244 9.35 25.04 -1.06
N GLU A 245 9.44 26.13 -1.84
CA GLU A 245 9.84 26.10 -3.26
C GLU A 245 11.36 26.20 -3.45
N ASP A 246 12.13 26.15 -2.36
CA ASP A 246 13.59 26.31 -2.41
C ASP A 246 14.28 24.98 -2.80
N GLY A 247 14.35 24.72 -4.11
CA GLY A 247 15.23 23.71 -4.69
C GLY A 247 15.12 23.58 -6.21
#